data_AF-A0A929W5H2-F1
#
_entry.id   AF-A0A929W5H2-F1
#
_cell.length_a   1.000
_cell.length_b   1.000
_cell.length_c   1.000
_cell.angle_alpha   90.00
_cell.angle_beta   90.00
_cell.angle_gamma   90.00
#
_symmetry.space_group_name_H-M   'P 1'
#
loop_
_entity.id
_entity.type
_entity.pdbx_description
1 polymer ?
#
loop_
_entity_poly.entity_id
_entity_poly.type
_entity_poly.pdbx_seq_one_letter_code
_entity_poly.pdbx_strand_id
1 'polypeptide(L)'
;MHGEPQPAVQPLPVHAFAARLVKGQDAVQLSWQPTPDSIEASAVPTDYIVYTRTPNTDFDNGRLTNGRTTVNLPVNPGTHYIYKVAALNAGGKSFDSPELSVYCARGHRNANSPEVLVVDAFDRLSGPARIETADSLGFDLAADCGVPRGYTLALIGKQTNFDRQSMGIEGPRGLGYGGSEWMGRRIAGNNFDSSEPHTAAIASAAPHLSVSSVCSDAFSTLSEKQLSNYNLIDYVAGLERDAPHNLRPYKAITPSARQQLSRYQSNGGSLLVSGSFVGSDLQSDEEQRFLTQSLHLTCPGSVRNDSLSTFTGLNLNLPVYNLPNAEHFACNVTDVLEPTAGAFSAFAYGNGGYSAGVAYDGPKNRSLTLGFPFECISDAQIRTQAMRAMLVFLLRLPQ
;
A
#
# COMPACT_ATOMS: atom_id res chain seq x y z
N MET A 1 6.51 47.23 -22.26
CA MET A 1 6.16 46.52 -21.02
C MET A 1 4.86 45.79 -21.28
N HIS A 2 4.91 44.52 -21.67
CA HIS A 2 3.72 43.72 -21.96
C HIS A 2 3.24 43.06 -20.66
N GLY A 3 2.12 43.56 -20.13
CA GLY A 3 1.40 43.04 -18.97
C GLY A 3 0.73 41.70 -19.24
N GLU A 4 1.52 40.69 -19.63
CA GLU A 4 1.08 39.30 -19.59
C GLU A 4 0.91 38.91 -18.11
N PRO A 5 -0.25 38.40 -17.69
CA PRO A 5 -0.40 37.84 -16.35
C PRO A 5 0.66 36.73 -16.19
N GLN A 6 1.36 36.70 -15.05
CA GLN A 6 2.27 35.60 -14.74
C GLN A 6 1.49 34.28 -14.92
N PRO A 7 1.97 33.37 -15.78
CA PRO A 7 1.25 32.14 -16.05
C PRO A 7 1.14 31.34 -14.74
N ALA A 8 -0.05 30.88 -14.40
CA ALA A 8 -0.25 30.03 -13.24
C ALA A 8 0.32 28.63 -13.53
N VAL A 9 1.08 28.09 -12.60
CA VAL A 9 1.52 26.69 -12.64
C VAL A 9 0.41 25.81 -12.06
N GLN A 10 0.21 24.62 -12.64
CA GLN A 10 -0.78 23.66 -12.13
C GLN A 10 -0.50 23.27 -10.66
N PRO A 11 -1.53 22.94 -9.85
CA PRO A 11 -1.31 22.60 -8.45
C PRO A 11 -0.59 21.26 -8.27
N LEU A 12 -0.03 21.05 -7.08
CA LEU A 12 0.40 19.73 -6.63
C LEU A 12 -0.81 18.82 -6.31
N PRO A 13 -0.63 17.48 -6.36
CA PRO A 13 -1.68 16.53 -6.01
C PRO A 13 -2.18 16.75 -4.58
N VAL A 14 -3.46 16.47 -4.34
CA VAL A 14 -4.01 16.51 -2.97
C VAL A 14 -3.34 15.46 -2.08
N HIS A 15 -3.27 15.73 -0.78
CA HIS A 15 -2.81 14.77 0.22
C HIS A 15 -3.88 14.52 1.27
N ALA A 16 -3.62 13.61 2.22
CA ALA A 16 -4.57 13.23 3.26
C ALA A 16 -5.97 12.85 2.71
N PHE A 17 -6.02 12.16 1.57
CA PHE A 17 -7.27 11.70 0.98
C PHE A 17 -7.91 10.59 1.85
N ALA A 18 -9.21 10.68 2.05
CA ALA A 18 -10.02 9.73 2.80
C ALA A 18 -11.37 9.54 2.12
N ALA A 19 -11.81 8.28 2.03
CA ALA A 19 -13.12 7.89 1.56
C ALA A 19 -13.80 7.03 2.65
N ARG A 20 -14.66 7.65 3.46
CA ARG A 20 -15.28 7.01 4.63
C ARG A 20 -16.79 6.99 4.51
N LEU A 21 -17.39 5.84 4.73
CA LEU A 21 -18.84 5.72 4.81
C LEU A 21 -19.40 6.57 5.97
N VAL A 22 -20.56 7.17 5.74
CA VAL A 22 -21.26 7.95 6.75
C VAL A 22 -22.19 7.03 7.53
N LYS A 23 -21.84 6.71 8.77
CA LYS A 23 -22.58 5.75 9.61
C LYS A 23 -24.09 6.05 9.61
N GLY A 24 -24.89 5.03 9.34
CA GLY A 24 -26.36 5.14 9.30
C GLY A 24 -26.92 5.78 8.02
N GLN A 25 -26.08 5.99 6.99
CA GLN A 25 -26.48 6.57 5.72
C GLN A 25 -25.93 5.78 4.53
N ASP A 26 -26.63 5.86 3.41
CA ASP A 26 -26.16 5.36 2.11
C ASP A 26 -25.31 6.44 1.43
N ALA A 27 -24.26 6.88 2.12
CA ALA A 27 -23.39 7.95 1.66
C ALA A 27 -21.93 7.69 2.04
N VAL A 28 -21.03 8.18 1.20
CA VAL A 28 -19.59 8.29 1.48
C VAL A 28 -19.22 9.76 1.65
N GLN A 29 -18.41 10.05 2.65
CA GLN A 29 -17.71 11.31 2.81
C GLN A 29 -16.30 11.16 2.24
N LEU A 30 -16.01 11.96 1.22
CA LEU A 30 -14.67 12.15 0.69
C LEU A 30 -14.07 13.41 1.29
N SER A 31 -12.82 13.36 1.73
CA SER A 31 -12.09 14.52 2.23
C SER A 31 -10.61 14.48 1.87
N TRP A 32 -9.99 15.62 1.62
CA TRP A 32 -8.57 15.77 1.29
C TRP A 32 -8.04 17.12 1.75
N GLN A 33 -6.74 17.36 1.56
CA GLN A 33 -6.09 18.65 1.81
C GLN A 33 -5.31 19.12 0.58
N PRO A 34 -5.27 20.44 0.29
CA PRO A 34 -4.38 21.00 -0.72
C PRO A 34 -2.92 20.79 -0.32
N THR A 35 -2.05 20.56 -1.29
CA THR A 35 -0.60 20.49 -1.06
C THR A 35 0.04 21.81 -1.49
N PRO A 36 0.55 22.64 -0.56
CA PRO A 36 1.22 23.88 -0.91
C PRO A 36 2.54 23.62 -1.64
N ASP A 37 2.80 24.40 -2.69
CA ASP A 37 4.13 24.49 -3.29
C ASP A 37 4.86 25.70 -2.70
N SER A 38 5.94 25.46 -1.96
CA SER A 38 6.70 26.52 -1.28
C SER A 38 7.58 27.34 -2.21
N ILE A 39 7.84 26.85 -3.43
CA ILE A 39 8.68 27.53 -4.43
C ILE A 39 7.86 28.09 -5.59
N GLU A 40 6.57 27.75 -5.70
CA GLU A 40 5.67 28.23 -6.76
C GLU A 40 4.34 28.75 -6.18
N ALA A 41 4.28 30.04 -5.87
CA ALA A 41 3.13 30.68 -5.23
C ALA A 41 1.85 30.68 -6.08
N SER A 42 1.94 30.47 -7.40
CA SER A 42 0.76 30.40 -8.28
C SER A 42 0.11 29.01 -8.30
N ALA A 43 0.78 27.96 -7.83
CA ALA A 43 0.30 26.57 -7.80
C ALA A 43 -0.75 26.31 -6.69
N VAL A 44 -1.58 27.31 -6.38
CA VAL A 44 -2.66 27.20 -5.39
C VAL A 44 -3.92 26.68 -6.08
N PRO A 45 -4.56 25.62 -5.55
CA PRO A 45 -5.81 25.12 -6.10
C PRO A 45 -6.97 26.09 -5.87
N THR A 46 -7.77 26.30 -6.91
CA THR A 46 -9.03 27.06 -6.86
C THR A 46 -10.27 26.14 -6.85
N ASP A 47 -10.12 24.92 -7.34
CA ASP A 47 -11.17 23.90 -7.33
C ASP A 47 -10.56 22.49 -7.28
N TYR A 48 -11.42 21.47 -7.17
CA TYR A 48 -11.08 20.07 -7.25
C TYR A 48 -12.09 19.33 -8.10
N ILE A 49 -11.66 18.21 -8.69
CA ILE A 49 -12.52 17.29 -9.41
C ILE A 49 -12.43 15.90 -8.77
N VAL A 50 -13.59 15.34 -8.43
CA VAL A 50 -13.73 13.98 -7.89
C VAL A 50 -14.17 13.06 -9.01
N TYR A 51 -13.42 11.99 -9.24
CA TYR A 51 -13.77 10.94 -10.18
C TYR A 51 -14.31 9.73 -9.45
N THR A 52 -15.31 9.07 -10.04
CA THR A 52 -15.91 7.84 -9.51
C THR A 52 -15.89 6.75 -10.56
N ARG A 53 -15.58 5.51 -10.16
CA ARG A 53 -15.84 4.30 -10.95
C ARG A 53 -16.34 3.16 -10.09
N THR A 54 -16.84 2.12 -10.76
CA THR A 54 -17.01 0.78 -10.19
C THR A 54 -15.89 -0.15 -10.68
N PRO A 55 -15.69 -1.32 -10.07
CA PRO A 55 -14.71 -2.30 -10.57
C PRO A 55 -14.97 -2.64 -12.04
N ASN A 56 -13.90 -2.80 -12.83
CA ASN A 56 -13.94 -3.13 -14.26
C ASN A 56 -14.63 -2.08 -15.16
N THR A 57 -14.73 -0.83 -14.71
CA THR A 57 -15.24 0.30 -15.50
C THR A 57 -14.25 1.45 -15.49
N ASP A 58 -14.25 2.29 -16.52
CA ASP A 58 -13.48 3.52 -16.53
C ASP A 58 -14.04 4.55 -15.54
N PHE A 59 -13.22 5.51 -15.13
CA PHE A 59 -13.68 6.67 -14.38
C PHE A 59 -14.68 7.51 -15.19
N ASP A 60 -15.67 8.05 -14.48
CA ASP A 60 -16.57 9.05 -15.02
C ASP A 60 -15.84 10.34 -15.44
N ASN A 61 -16.59 11.31 -15.99
CA ASN A 61 -16.04 12.61 -16.38
C ASN A 61 -15.67 13.50 -15.18
N GLY A 62 -15.84 13.00 -13.95
CA GLY A 62 -15.62 13.71 -12.71
C GLY A 62 -16.68 14.77 -12.37
N ARG A 63 -16.67 15.17 -11.11
CA ARG A 63 -17.56 16.20 -10.55
C ARG A 63 -16.74 17.27 -9.82
N LEU A 64 -16.91 18.52 -10.25
CA LEU A 64 -16.31 19.68 -9.58
C LEU A 64 -16.87 19.84 -8.17
N THR A 65 -16.01 20.30 -7.25
CA THR A 65 -16.37 20.43 -5.83
C THR A 65 -16.68 21.88 -5.44
N ASN A 66 -16.43 22.84 -6.33
CA ASN A 66 -16.54 24.28 -6.12
C ASN A 66 -15.64 24.74 -4.96
N GLY A 67 -14.38 24.33 -4.97
CA GLY A 67 -13.36 24.69 -3.98
C GLY A 67 -13.47 23.94 -2.65
N ARG A 68 -14.48 23.09 -2.47
CA ARG A 68 -14.63 22.29 -1.24
C ARG A 68 -13.63 21.14 -1.22
N THR A 69 -13.03 20.92 -0.05
CA THR A 69 -12.12 19.80 0.23
C THR A 69 -12.80 18.62 0.93
N THR A 70 -14.11 18.74 1.18
CA THR A 70 -14.95 17.67 1.73
C THR A 70 -16.26 17.63 0.96
N VAL A 71 -16.63 16.45 0.47
CA VAL A 71 -17.90 16.22 -0.24
C VAL A 71 -18.56 14.94 0.25
N ASN A 72 -19.89 14.95 0.33
CA ASN A 72 -20.68 13.74 0.56
C ASN A 72 -21.32 13.31 -0.76
N LEU A 73 -21.15 12.04 -1.12
CA LEU A 73 -21.73 11.44 -2.33
C LEU A 73 -22.65 10.27 -1.93
N PRO A 74 -23.78 10.08 -2.63
CA PRO A 74 -24.61 8.91 -2.42
C PRO A 74 -23.88 7.64 -2.87
N VAL A 75 -24.10 6.53 -2.17
CA VAL A 75 -23.61 5.19 -2.55
C VAL A 75 -24.75 4.20 -2.52
N ASN A 76 -24.76 3.24 -3.45
CA ASN A 76 -25.76 2.18 -3.44
C ASN A 76 -25.34 1.04 -2.49
N PRO A 77 -26.24 0.53 -1.63
CA PRO A 77 -25.94 -0.63 -0.80
C PRO A 77 -25.58 -1.87 -1.64
N GLY A 78 -24.61 -2.64 -1.15
CA GLY A 78 -24.02 -3.80 -1.84
C GLY A 78 -23.06 -3.44 -2.98
N THR A 79 -22.61 -2.19 -3.09
CA THR A 79 -21.78 -1.72 -4.23
C THR A 79 -20.39 -1.29 -3.77
N HIS A 80 -19.39 -1.67 -4.56
CA HIS A 80 -17.99 -1.23 -4.44
C HIS A 80 -17.76 -0.04 -5.38
N TYR A 81 -17.22 1.06 -4.84
CA TYR A 81 -16.82 2.25 -5.57
C TYR A 81 -15.33 2.52 -5.38
N ILE A 82 -14.70 3.11 -6.41
CA ILE A 82 -13.34 3.62 -6.35
C ILE A 82 -13.38 5.13 -6.67
N TYR A 83 -12.66 5.91 -5.87
CA TYR A 83 -12.60 7.36 -5.99
C TYR A 83 -11.16 7.84 -6.15
N LYS A 84 -10.98 8.93 -6.89
CA LYS A 84 -9.75 9.72 -6.90
C LYS A 84 -10.05 11.20 -7.10
N VAL A 85 -9.13 12.05 -6.69
CA VAL A 85 -9.29 13.50 -6.70
C VAL A 85 -8.11 14.17 -7.38
N ALA A 86 -8.37 15.19 -8.17
CA ALA A 86 -7.32 16.07 -8.69
C ALA A 86 -7.61 17.54 -8.33
N ALA A 87 -6.55 18.28 -8.07
CA ALA A 87 -6.58 19.71 -7.81
C ALA A 87 -6.54 20.50 -9.13
N LEU A 88 -7.23 21.64 -9.17
CA LEU A 88 -7.39 22.48 -10.36
C LEU A 88 -7.06 23.93 -10.05
N ASN A 89 -6.39 24.60 -10.99
CA ASN A 89 -6.33 26.05 -11.08
C ASN A 89 -6.24 26.50 -12.55
N ALA A 90 -5.98 27.79 -12.80
CA ALA A 90 -5.82 28.31 -14.15
C ALA A 90 -4.63 27.70 -14.94
N GLY A 91 -3.65 27.11 -14.25
CA GLY A 91 -2.50 26.42 -14.82
C GLY A 91 -2.78 24.97 -15.24
N GLY A 92 -3.90 24.38 -14.79
CA GLY A 92 -4.32 23.05 -15.21
C GLY A 92 -4.68 22.14 -14.05
N LYS A 93 -4.50 20.83 -14.27
CA LYS A 93 -4.85 19.74 -13.35
C LYS A 93 -3.60 19.11 -12.76
N SER A 94 -3.59 18.88 -11.46
CA SER A 94 -2.55 18.10 -10.78
C SER A 94 -2.50 16.65 -11.26
N PHE A 95 -1.51 15.86 -10.80
CA PHE A 95 -1.70 14.41 -10.79
C PHE A 95 -2.88 14.05 -9.89
N ASP A 96 -3.49 12.91 -10.18
CA ASP A 96 -4.55 12.34 -9.36
C ASP A 96 -3.98 11.87 -8.00
N SER A 97 -4.80 11.95 -6.96
CA SER A 97 -4.58 11.26 -5.68
C SER A 97 -4.45 9.76 -5.87
N PRO A 98 -3.99 9.01 -4.84
CA PRO A 98 -4.25 7.58 -4.78
C PRO A 98 -5.75 7.27 -4.92
N GLU A 99 -6.03 6.09 -5.48
CA GLU A 99 -7.36 5.55 -5.65
C GLU A 99 -7.82 4.89 -4.36
N LEU A 100 -8.91 5.39 -3.78
CA LEU A 100 -9.48 4.88 -2.54
C LEU A 100 -10.78 4.13 -2.81
N SER A 101 -10.86 2.91 -2.30
CA SER A 101 -12.00 2.01 -2.45
C SER A 101 -12.95 2.02 -1.26
N VAL A 102 -14.25 1.93 -1.53
CA VAL A 102 -15.32 1.84 -0.53
C VAL A 102 -16.29 0.75 -0.92
N TYR A 103 -16.73 -0.05 0.04
CA TYR A 103 -17.83 -1.01 -0.14
C TYR A 103 -18.91 -0.76 0.90
N CYS A 104 -20.11 -0.38 0.44
CA CYS A 104 -21.25 -0.17 1.33
C CYS A 104 -22.03 -1.49 1.49
N ALA A 105 -21.98 -2.16 2.64
CA ALA A 105 -22.77 -3.39 2.85
C ALA A 105 -24.28 -3.08 2.90
N ARG A 106 -25.13 -4.03 2.53
CA ARG A 106 -26.60 -3.84 2.54
C ARG A 106 -27.18 -3.46 3.91
N GLY A 107 -26.51 -3.82 5.01
CA GLY A 107 -26.92 -3.50 6.38
C GLY A 107 -26.40 -2.15 6.91
N HIS A 108 -25.61 -1.40 6.13
CA HIS A 108 -24.90 -0.22 6.60
C HIS A 108 -25.81 0.93 7.06
N ARG A 109 -26.89 1.20 6.31
CA ARG A 109 -27.86 2.25 6.65
C ARG A 109 -28.49 2.08 8.04
N ASN A 110 -28.61 0.84 8.51
CA ASN A 110 -29.19 0.53 9.80
C ASN A 110 -28.15 0.59 10.94
N ALA A 111 -26.93 1.06 10.67
CA ALA A 111 -25.79 1.05 11.59
C ALA A 111 -25.42 -0.34 12.16
N ASN A 112 -25.86 -1.40 11.47
CA ASN A 112 -25.72 -2.79 11.93
C ASN A 112 -24.57 -3.54 11.25
N SER A 113 -23.94 -2.99 10.20
CA SER A 113 -22.78 -3.63 9.58
C SER A 113 -21.51 -3.32 10.39
N PRO A 114 -20.70 -4.35 10.71
CA PRO A 114 -19.32 -4.15 11.08
C PRO A 114 -18.55 -3.52 9.90
N GLU A 115 -17.49 -2.80 10.20
CA GLU A 115 -16.77 -2.01 9.20
C GLU A 115 -15.26 -2.23 9.30
N VAL A 116 -14.62 -2.38 8.15
CA VAL A 116 -13.16 -2.47 8.00
C VAL A 116 -12.66 -1.12 7.48
N LEU A 117 -11.59 -0.61 8.09
CA LEU A 117 -10.84 0.52 7.56
C LEU A 117 -9.59 0.00 6.84
N VAL A 118 -9.54 0.16 5.53
CA VAL A 118 -8.31 -0.08 4.75
C VAL A 118 -7.46 1.18 4.77
N VAL A 119 -6.24 1.08 5.30
CA VAL A 119 -5.25 2.15 5.27
C VAL A 119 -4.29 1.86 4.13
N ASP A 120 -4.43 2.59 3.03
CA ASP A 120 -3.48 2.55 1.92
C ASP A 120 -2.24 3.35 2.33
N ALA A 121 -1.19 2.61 2.70
CA ALA A 121 0.09 3.15 3.15
C ALA A 121 1.19 2.94 2.12
N PHE A 122 0.87 2.54 0.89
CA PHE A 122 1.84 2.29 -0.17
C PHE A 122 1.86 3.44 -1.19
N ASP A 123 2.71 4.43 -0.96
CA ASP A 123 2.94 5.56 -1.87
C ASP A 123 4.40 5.67 -2.35
N ARG A 124 5.24 4.69 -1.95
CA ARG A 124 6.65 4.64 -2.32
C ARG A 124 6.88 4.70 -3.83
N LEU A 125 7.64 5.71 -4.23
CA LEU A 125 8.33 5.80 -5.51
C LEU A 125 9.83 5.83 -5.27
N SER A 126 10.57 4.95 -5.93
CA SER A 126 11.99 4.75 -5.66
C SER A 126 12.78 4.35 -6.89
N GLY A 127 14.05 4.77 -6.94
CA GLY A 127 15.02 4.19 -7.85
C GLY A 127 15.44 2.78 -7.39
N PRO A 128 16.25 2.07 -8.19
CA PRO A 128 16.83 0.81 -7.75
C PRO A 128 17.85 1.01 -6.62
N ALA A 129 18.14 -0.06 -5.90
CA ALA A 129 19.21 -0.04 -4.89
C ALA A 129 20.54 0.33 -5.53
N ARG A 130 21.25 1.28 -4.91
CA ARG A 130 22.53 1.80 -5.41
C ARG A 130 23.68 1.28 -4.57
N ILE A 131 24.72 0.79 -5.24
CA ILE A 131 26.00 0.46 -4.62
C ILE A 131 26.99 1.56 -4.99
N GLU A 132 27.55 2.22 -3.97
CA GLU A 132 28.62 3.19 -4.14
C GLU A 132 29.64 3.05 -3.00
N THR A 133 30.61 2.15 -3.17
CA THR A 133 31.70 1.90 -2.21
C THR A 133 33.05 2.18 -2.87
N ALA A 134 34.15 1.99 -2.14
CA ALA A 134 35.50 2.20 -2.69
C ALA A 134 35.83 1.26 -3.86
N ASP A 135 35.29 0.03 -3.84
CA ASP A 135 35.55 -1.04 -4.78
C ASP A 135 34.38 -1.33 -5.74
N SER A 136 33.16 -0.93 -5.38
CA SER A 136 31.94 -1.27 -6.12
C SER A 136 31.15 -0.04 -6.57
N LEU A 137 30.56 -0.09 -7.77
CA LEU A 137 29.67 0.93 -8.31
C LEU A 137 28.57 0.29 -9.17
N GLY A 138 27.31 0.66 -8.93
CA GLY A 138 26.22 0.22 -9.80
C GLY A 138 24.85 0.18 -9.14
N PHE A 139 23.95 -0.58 -9.75
CA PHE A 139 22.59 -0.80 -9.25
C PHE A 139 22.33 -2.28 -8.96
N ASP A 140 22.01 -2.60 -7.71
CA ASP A 140 21.66 -3.96 -7.29
C ASP A 140 20.14 -4.19 -7.43
N LEU A 141 19.74 -4.53 -8.67
CA LEU A 141 18.34 -4.82 -8.98
C LEU A 141 17.82 -6.08 -8.25
N ALA A 142 18.69 -6.93 -7.69
CA ALA A 142 18.26 -8.07 -6.89
C ALA A 142 17.89 -7.65 -5.46
N ALA A 143 18.53 -6.63 -4.90
CA ALA A 143 18.17 -6.05 -3.61
C ALA A 143 16.95 -5.12 -3.67
N ASP A 144 16.83 -4.33 -4.76
CA ASP A 144 15.67 -3.50 -5.04
C ASP A 144 15.65 -3.09 -6.51
N CYS A 145 14.60 -3.43 -7.24
CA CYS A 145 14.39 -2.94 -8.61
C CYS A 145 13.92 -1.48 -8.64
N GLY A 146 13.58 -0.90 -7.49
CA GLY A 146 12.87 0.36 -7.40
C GLY A 146 11.37 0.19 -7.64
N VAL A 147 10.66 1.30 -7.50
CA VAL A 147 9.20 1.35 -7.66
C VAL A 147 8.88 2.58 -8.53
N PRO A 148 8.72 2.44 -9.85
CA PRO A 148 8.32 3.55 -10.71
C PRO A 148 6.83 3.88 -10.51
N ARG A 149 6.40 5.07 -10.92
CA ARG A 149 4.97 5.38 -11.05
C ARG A 149 4.45 4.69 -12.31
N GLY A 150 3.44 3.83 -12.17
CA GLY A 150 2.88 3.06 -13.28
C GLY A 150 3.81 1.95 -13.74
N TYR A 151 4.75 2.27 -14.63
CA TYR A 151 5.73 1.30 -15.14
C TYR A 151 7.02 1.98 -15.59
N THR A 152 8.07 1.17 -15.79
CA THR A 152 9.33 1.60 -16.42
C THR A 152 9.70 0.70 -17.60
N LEU A 153 10.42 1.28 -18.55
CA LEU A 153 11.12 0.61 -19.66
C LEU A 153 12.65 0.79 -19.57
N ALA A 154 13.13 1.42 -18.49
CA ALA A 154 14.52 1.86 -18.38
C ALA A 154 15.50 0.73 -18.03
N LEU A 155 15.01 -0.43 -17.59
CA LEU A 155 15.84 -1.55 -17.14
C LEU A 155 15.93 -2.61 -18.24
N ILE A 156 17.16 -3.04 -18.55
CA ILE A 156 17.42 -4.10 -19.55
C ILE A 156 17.77 -5.45 -18.92
N GLY A 157 18.28 -5.48 -17.69
CA GLY A 157 18.66 -6.69 -16.96
C GLY A 157 19.53 -6.36 -15.76
N LYS A 158 19.84 -7.39 -14.95
CA LYS A 158 20.64 -7.22 -13.73
C LYS A 158 22.11 -6.93 -14.08
N GLN A 159 22.70 -5.95 -13.40
CA GLN A 159 24.15 -5.73 -13.43
C GLN A 159 24.86 -6.90 -12.75
N THR A 160 25.92 -7.41 -13.38
CA THR A 160 26.71 -8.54 -12.88
C THR A 160 28.14 -8.16 -12.53
N ASN A 161 28.67 -7.06 -13.10
CA ASN A 161 29.97 -6.53 -12.72
C ASN A 161 29.87 -5.16 -12.07
N PHE A 162 30.24 -5.08 -10.79
CA PHE A 162 30.23 -3.86 -9.98
C PHE A 162 31.63 -3.30 -9.74
N ASP A 163 32.71 -3.99 -10.14
CA ASP A 163 34.08 -3.60 -9.81
C ASP A 163 34.50 -2.27 -10.46
N ARG A 164 34.85 -1.28 -9.64
CA ARG A 164 35.30 0.03 -10.10
C ARG A 164 36.61 -0.02 -10.88
N GLN A 165 37.47 -1.01 -10.64
CA GLN A 165 38.71 -1.19 -11.41
C GLN A 165 38.43 -1.63 -12.86
N SER A 166 37.22 -2.12 -13.12
CA SER A 166 36.75 -2.51 -14.44
C SER A 166 36.19 -1.34 -15.28
N MET A 167 36.33 -0.10 -14.81
CA MET A 167 35.87 1.09 -15.54
C MET A 167 36.64 1.28 -16.86
N GLY A 168 35.92 1.55 -17.95
CA GLY A 168 36.51 1.73 -19.28
C GLY A 168 36.87 0.43 -20.01
N ILE A 169 36.64 -0.75 -19.41
CA ILE A 169 36.76 -2.05 -20.08
C ILE A 169 35.47 -2.34 -20.85
N GLU A 170 35.58 -2.77 -22.11
CA GLU A 170 34.45 -3.21 -22.92
C GLU A 170 34.11 -4.70 -22.71
N GLY A 171 32.83 -5.04 -22.88
CA GLY A 171 32.34 -6.42 -22.84
C GLY A 171 32.09 -6.97 -21.43
N PRO A 172 32.05 -8.31 -21.26
CA PRO A 172 31.61 -8.97 -20.02
C PRO A 172 32.36 -8.63 -18.74
N ARG A 173 33.57 -8.07 -18.87
CA ARG A 173 34.42 -7.67 -17.74
C ARG A 173 34.37 -6.17 -17.49
N GLY A 174 33.55 -5.42 -18.21
CA GLY A 174 33.36 -3.98 -18.00
C GLY A 174 32.52 -3.70 -16.77
N LEU A 175 32.83 -2.61 -16.07
CA LEU A 175 31.96 -2.06 -15.04
C LEU A 175 30.57 -1.78 -15.63
N GLY A 176 29.52 -2.21 -14.94
CA GLY A 176 28.14 -2.03 -15.40
C GLY A 176 27.68 -3.08 -16.41
N TYR A 177 28.53 -4.05 -16.77
CA TYR A 177 28.08 -5.20 -17.57
C TYR A 177 26.94 -5.92 -16.85
N GLY A 178 25.93 -6.33 -17.61
CA GLY A 178 24.71 -6.93 -17.10
C GLY A 178 23.97 -7.74 -18.15
N GLY A 179 22.85 -8.32 -17.74
CA GLY A 179 21.99 -9.10 -18.62
C GLY A 179 21.07 -8.24 -19.50
N SER A 180 20.31 -8.92 -20.37
CA SER A 180 19.34 -8.34 -21.29
C SER A 180 17.94 -8.96 -21.14
N GLU A 181 17.69 -9.68 -20.05
CA GLU A 181 16.47 -10.45 -19.80
C GLU A 181 15.19 -9.59 -19.71
N TRP A 182 15.35 -8.28 -19.48
CA TRP A 182 14.25 -7.31 -19.39
C TRP A 182 14.24 -6.32 -20.56
N MET A 183 15.12 -6.48 -21.55
CA MET A 183 15.17 -5.62 -22.72
C MET A 183 13.80 -5.58 -23.43
N GLY A 184 13.25 -4.36 -23.58
CA GLY A 184 11.95 -4.12 -24.21
C GLY A 184 10.73 -4.53 -23.38
N ARG A 185 10.92 -4.93 -22.11
CA ARG A 185 9.81 -5.32 -21.22
C ARG A 185 9.34 -4.15 -20.38
N ARG A 186 8.02 -4.09 -20.16
CA ARG A 186 7.44 -3.23 -19.12
C ARG A 186 7.63 -3.87 -17.76
N ILE A 187 8.11 -3.08 -16.81
CA ILE A 187 8.18 -3.45 -15.39
C ILE A 187 7.20 -2.55 -14.64
N ALA A 188 6.15 -3.14 -14.12
CA ALA A 188 5.12 -2.46 -13.34
C ALA A 188 5.68 -1.95 -12.01
N GLY A 189 5.14 -0.82 -11.57
CA GLY A 189 5.44 -0.17 -10.30
C GLY A 189 4.16 0.17 -9.56
N ASN A 190 4.15 1.31 -8.88
CA ASN A 190 3.02 1.74 -8.07
C ASN A 190 1.97 2.48 -8.92
N ASN A 191 0.76 1.93 -8.99
CA ASN A 191 -0.41 2.54 -9.63
C ASN A 191 -1.24 3.38 -8.66
N PHE A 192 -0.92 3.35 -7.36
CA PHE A 192 -1.63 4.02 -6.28
C PHE A 192 -3.07 3.52 -6.12
N ASP A 193 -3.28 2.21 -6.23
CA ASP A 193 -4.59 1.53 -6.21
C ASP A 193 -4.65 0.36 -5.21
N SER A 194 -3.71 0.28 -4.26
CA SER A 194 -3.56 -0.83 -3.31
C SER A 194 -4.82 -1.09 -2.48
N SER A 195 -5.66 -0.09 -2.23
CA SER A 195 -6.93 -0.29 -1.51
C SER A 195 -7.98 -1.15 -2.27
N GLU A 196 -7.94 -1.20 -3.61
CA GLU A 196 -8.92 -1.91 -4.43
C GLU A 196 -8.89 -3.44 -4.27
N PRO A 197 -7.74 -4.13 -4.45
CA PRO A 197 -7.70 -5.59 -4.33
C PRO A 197 -8.11 -6.09 -2.94
N HIS A 198 -7.83 -5.32 -1.88
CA HIS A 198 -8.26 -5.61 -0.51
C HIS A 198 -9.78 -5.44 -0.36
N THR A 199 -10.31 -4.28 -0.78
CA THR A 199 -11.76 -4.00 -0.70
C THR A 199 -12.57 -5.01 -1.51
N ALA A 200 -12.13 -5.36 -2.72
CA ALA A 200 -12.78 -6.35 -3.56
C ALA A 200 -12.79 -7.74 -2.92
N ALA A 201 -11.67 -8.14 -2.30
CA ALA A 201 -11.58 -9.42 -1.58
C ALA A 201 -12.47 -9.45 -0.34
N ILE A 202 -12.53 -8.37 0.46
CA ILE A 202 -13.40 -8.26 1.64
C ILE A 202 -14.87 -8.32 1.21
N ALA A 203 -15.28 -7.51 0.22
CA ALA A 203 -16.65 -7.45 -0.27
C ALA A 203 -17.14 -8.82 -0.80
N SER A 204 -16.25 -9.56 -1.47
CA SER A 204 -16.55 -10.90 -2.00
C SER A 204 -16.53 -11.98 -0.90
N ALA A 205 -15.62 -11.88 0.06
CA ALA A 205 -15.45 -12.85 1.13
C ALA A 205 -16.56 -12.75 2.19
N ALA A 206 -16.96 -11.52 2.53
CA ALA A 206 -17.85 -11.18 3.63
C ALA A 206 -18.72 -9.93 3.28
N PRO A 207 -19.74 -10.07 2.41
CA PRO A 207 -20.55 -8.95 1.89
C PRO A 207 -21.41 -8.22 2.95
N HIS A 208 -21.39 -8.69 4.20
CA HIS A 208 -22.02 -8.03 5.35
C HIS A 208 -21.09 -7.00 6.01
N LEU A 209 -19.79 -7.03 5.73
CA LEU A 209 -18.81 -6.05 6.19
C LEU A 209 -18.81 -4.85 5.25
N SER A 210 -18.86 -3.66 5.81
CA SER A 210 -18.61 -2.43 5.05
C SER A 210 -17.12 -2.13 5.02
N VAL A 211 -16.66 -1.42 4.00
CA VAL A 211 -15.25 -1.03 3.85
C VAL A 211 -15.17 0.46 3.58
N SER A 212 -14.40 1.15 4.40
CA SER A 212 -13.91 2.50 4.16
C SER A 212 -12.41 2.45 3.87
N SER A 213 -11.86 3.43 3.16
CA SER A 213 -10.41 3.52 2.97
C SER A 213 -9.86 4.93 3.12
N VAL A 214 -8.60 5.01 3.54
CA VAL A 214 -7.87 6.25 3.78
C VAL A 214 -6.41 6.07 3.40
N CYS A 215 -5.73 7.15 2.99
CA CYS A 215 -4.27 7.12 2.93
C CYS A 215 -3.64 7.25 4.32
N SER A 216 -2.36 6.91 4.45
CA SER A 216 -1.58 6.96 5.70
C SER A 216 -1.61 8.34 6.41
N ASP A 217 -1.54 9.43 5.63
CA ASP A 217 -1.62 10.80 6.18
C ASP A 217 -2.98 11.07 6.84
N ALA A 218 -4.07 10.71 6.16
CA ALA A 218 -5.41 10.87 6.69
C ALA A 218 -5.64 9.98 7.93
N PHE A 219 -5.15 8.74 7.89
CA PHE A 219 -5.21 7.81 9.02
C PHE A 219 -4.57 8.40 10.28
N SER A 220 -3.41 9.03 10.13
CA SER A 220 -2.66 9.65 11.23
C SER A 220 -3.46 10.74 11.97
N THR A 221 -4.43 11.37 11.30
CA THR A 221 -5.27 12.44 11.86
C THR A 221 -6.58 11.96 12.47
N LEU A 222 -6.92 10.68 12.36
CA LEU A 222 -8.18 10.16 12.89
C LEU A 222 -8.22 10.25 14.42
N SER A 223 -9.35 10.71 14.94
CA SER A 223 -9.65 10.69 16.37
C SER A 223 -10.02 9.28 16.83
N GLU A 224 -9.85 9.01 18.12
CA GLU A 224 -10.26 7.73 18.73
C GLU A 224 -11.74 7.41 18.53
N LYS A 225 -12.60 8.43 18.59
CA LYS A 225 -14.03 8.30 18.31
C LYS A 225 -14.32 7.90 16.86
N GLN A 226 -13.47 8.32 15.91
CA GLN A 226 -13.59 7.88 14.52
C GLN A 226 -13.06 6.45 14.35
N LEU A 227 -11.94 6.12 14.99
CA LEU A 227 -11.36 4.77 14.95
C LEU A 227 -12.27 3.72 15.60
N SER A 228 -13.02 4.07 16.64
CA SER A 228 -13.97 3.16 17.31
C SER A 228 -15.14 2.72 16.43
N ASN A 229 -15.31 3.31 15.24
CA ASN A 229 -16.34 2.87 14.28
C ASN A 229 -15.94 1.60 13.51
N TYR A 230 -14.66 1.22 13.55
CA TYR A 230 -14.09 0.13 12.76
C TYR A 230 -13.77 -1.09 13.62
N ASN A 231 -14.16 -2.27 13.14
CA ASN A 231 -13.92 -3.55 13.78
C ASN A 231 -12.56 -4.16 13.43
N LEU A 232 -12.00 -3.75 12.29
CA LEU A 232 -10.70 -4.15 11.79
C LEU A 232 -10.04 -2.96 11.10
N ILE A 233 -8.74 -2.78 11.32
CA ILE A 233 -7.88 -1.97 10.46
C ILE A 233 -7.04 -2.92 9.61
N ASP A 234 -7.09 -2.71 8.30
CA ASP A 234 -6.27 -3.39 7.30
C ASP A 234 -5.22 -2.40 6.78
N TYR A 235 -3.97 -2.55 7.25
CA TYR A 235 -2.86 -1.66 6.94
C TYR A 235 -2.04 -2.23 5.78
N VAL A 236 -2.13 -1.55 4.63
CA VAL A 236 -1.58 -2.00 3.35
C VAL A 236 -0.30 -1.24 3.06
N ALA A 237 0.84 -1.85 3.37
CA ALA A 237 2.16 -1.24 3.21
C ALA A 237 2.83 -1.60 1.88
N GLY A 238 2.32 -2.53 1.07
CA GLY A 238 2.91 -2.84 -0.24
C GLY A 238 4.44 -3.04 -0.19
N LEU A 239 5.18 -2.27 -1.00
CA LEU A 239 6.66 -2.21 -0.98
C LEU A 239 7.22 -0.99 -0.22
N GLU A 240 6.41 -0.34 0.61
CA GLU A 240 6.78 0.80 1.46
C GLU A 240 7.97 0.42 2.35
N ARG A 241 9.03 1.24 2.32
CA ARG A 241 10.22 1.14 3.19
C ARG A 241 11.10 2.37 3.05
N ASP A 242 11.77 2.73 4.13
CA ASP A 242 12.81 3.71 4.05
C ASP A 242 14.09 3.07 3.49
N ALA A 243 14.77 3.79 2.60
CA ALA A 243 15.96 3.28 1.93
C ALA A 243 16.87 4.43 1.48
N PRO A 244 18.20 4.25 1.51
CA PRO A 244 19.15 5.33 1.19
C PRO A 244 19.02 5.89 -0.23
N HIS A 245 18.49 5.11 -1.17
CA HIS A 245 18.28 5.49 -2.57
C HIS A 245 16.92 6.14 -2.84
N ASN A 246 16.06 6.28 -1.84
CA ASN A 246 14.81 7.02 -1.98
C ASN A 246 15.09 8.53 -2.06
N LEU A 247 14.28 9.26 -2.83
CA LEU A 247 14.34 10.73 -2.89
C LEU A 247 13.73 11.41 -1.65
N ARG A 248 12.88 10.69 -0.91
CA ARG A 248 12.25 11.11 0.35
C ARG A 248 12.04 9.88 1.25
N PRO A 249 11.82 10.05 2.56
CA PRO A 249 11.53 8.92 3.45
C PRO A 249 10.21 8.24 3.11
N TYR A 250 10.18 6.92 3.24
CA TYR A 250 9.04 6.04 2.89
C TYR A 250 8.84 4.96 3.95
N LYS A 251 8.79 5.37 5.23
CA LYS A 251 8.78 4.43 6.35
C LYS A 251 7.55 3.50 6.30
N ALA A 252 7.78 2.19 6.29
CA ALA A 252 6.76 1.15 6.13
C ALA A 252 5.60 1.30 7.13
N ILE A 253 5.92 1.62 8.39
CA ILE A 253 4.94 2.03 9.40
C ILE A 253 5.50 3.24 10.13
N THR A 254 5.00 4.43 9.79
CA THR A 254 5.46 5.71 10.36
C THR A 254 5.23 5.78 11.88
N PRO A 255 5.94 6.66 12.62
CA PRO A 255 5.69 6.85 14.04
C PRO A 255 4.23 7.19 14.39
N SER A 256 3.58 8.04 13.58
CA SER A 256 2.16 8.38 13.76
C SER A 256 1.25 7.20 13.50
N ALA A 257 1.53 6.39 12.47
CA ALA A 257 0.77 5.17 12.18
C ALA A 257 0.91 4.15 13.32
N ARG A 258 2.14 3.91 13.82
CA ARG A 258 2.37 3.02 14.98
C ARG A 258 1.57 3.47 16.20
N GLN A 259 1.59 4.76 16.52
CA GLN A 259 0.81 5.32 17.63
C GLN A 259 -0.69 5.08 17.46
N GLN A 260 -1.23 5.33 16.26
CA GLN A 260 -2.66 5.10 15.97
C GLN A 260 -3.03 3.61 16.04
N LEU A 261 -2.21 2.73 15.49
CA LEU A 261 -2.42 1.27 15.52
C LEU A 261 -2.37 0.73 16.96
N SER A 262 -1.39 1.12 17.76
CA SER A 262 -1.31 0.72 19.18
C SER A 262 -2.48 1.27 19.99
N ARG A 263 -2.90 2.52 19.76
CA ARG A 263 -4.09 3.10 20.40
C ARG A 263 -5.35 2.32 20.03
N TYR A 264 -5.53 2.02 18.76
CA TYR A 264 -6.67 1.23 18.28
C TYR A 264 -6.71 -0.18 18.93
N GLN A 265 -5.58 -0.87 18.98
CA GLN A 265 -5.48 -2.18 19.64
C GLN A 265 -5.72 -2.11 21.15
N SER A 266 -5.28 -1.04 21.82
CA SER A 266 -5.52 -0.83 23.26
C SER A 266 -7.02 -0.77 23.61
N ASN A 267 -7.84 -0.36 22.64
CA ASN A 267 -9.30 -0.34 22.69
C ASN A 267 -9.96 -1.63 22.18
N GLY A 268 -9.18 -2.70 21.94
CA GLY A 268 -9.68 -4.01 21.50
C GLY A 268 -9.82 -4.17 19.99
N GLY A 269 -9.33 -3.23 19.19
CA GLY A 269 -9.35 -3.33 17.74
C GLY A 269 -8.38 -4.39 17.19
N SER A 270 -8.80 -5.13 16.15
CA SER A 270 -7.97 -6.14 15.48
C SER A 270 -7.22 -5.56 14.28
N LEU A 271 -6.04 -6.09 13.95
CA LEU A 271 -5.20 -5.61 12.85
C LEU A 271 -4.95 -6.68 11.78
N LEU A 272 -5.09 -6.31 10.52
CA LEU A 272 -4.44 -6.96 9.38
C LEU A 272 -3.32 -6.01 8.91
N VAL A 273 -2.11 -6.54 8.72
CA VAL A 273 -0.97 -5.77 8.21
C VAL A 273 -0.34 -6.58 7.09
N SER A 274 -0.05 -5.96 5.94
CA SER A 274 0.63 -6.65 4.84
C SER A 274 1.64 -5.75 4.13
N GLY A 275 2.82 -6.30 3.82
CA GLY A 275 3.85 -5.60 3.06
C GLY A 275 5.18 -6.32 3.12
N SER A 276 6.06 -6.02 2.17
CA SER A 276 7.36 -6.70 2.03
C SER A 276 8.38 -6.38 3.12
N PHE A 277 8.23 -5.22 3.79
CA PHE A 277 9.26 -4.64 4.67
C PHE A 277 8.71 -4.17 6.03
N VAL A 278 7.58 -4.72 6.46
CA VAL A 278 6.86 -4.31 7.68
C VAL A 278 7.60 -4.67 8.99
N GLY A 279 8.61 -5.53 8.91
CA GLY A 279 9.53 -5.88 10.01
C GLY A 279 10.92 -5.31 9.80
N SER A 280 11.54 -5.53 8.63
CA SER A 280 12.94 -5.13 8.38
C SER A 280 13.15 -3.63 8.29
N ASP A 281 12.13 -2.84 7.99
CA ASP A 281 12.23 -1.38 8.03
C ASP A 281 12.16 -0.84 9.48
N LEU A 282 11.68 -1.62 10.46
CA LEU A 282 11.41 -1.20 11.84
C LEU A 282 12.57 -1.56 12.78
N GLN A 283 13.64 -0.77 12.80
CA GLN A 283 14.92 -1.14 13.43
C GLN A 283 15.18 -0.56 14.84
N SER A 284 14.61 0.59 15.18
CA SER A 284 14.86 1.23 16.49
C SER A 284 14.24 0.45 17.66
N ASP A 285 14.71 0.68 18.89
CA ASP A 285 14.14 0.01 20.08
C ASP A 285 12.63 0.23 20.23
N GLU A 286 12.13 1.42 19.92
CA GLU A 286 10.69 1.72 19.94
C GLU A 286 9.93 0.90 18.89
N GLU A 287 10.52 0.77 17.70
CA GLU A 287 9.97 -0.02 16.60
C GLU A 287 9.95 -1.51 16.92
N GLN A 288 11.02 -2.04 17.48
CA GLN A 288 11.10 -3.43 17.91
C GLN A 288 10.11 -3.73 19.05
N ARG A 289 9.88 -2.78 19.96
CA ARG A 289 8.79 -2.88 20.96
C ARG A 289 7.42 -2.90 20.29
N PHE A 290 7.18 -2.06 19.28
CA PHE A 290 5.93 -2.11 18.51
C PHE A 290 5.73 -3.47 17.83
N LEU A 291 6.76 -4.00 17.15
CA LEU A 291 6.68 -5.33 16.51
C LEU A 291 6.32 -6.43 17.51
N THR A 292 6.97 -6.43 18.68
CA THR A 292 6.77 -7.47 19.71
C THR A 292 5.48 -7.30 20.52
N GLN A 293 5.05 -6.07 20.80
CA GLN A 293 3.88 -5.80 21.67
C GLN A 293 2.56 -5.62 20.89
N SER A 294 2.62 -5.06 19.68
CA SER A 294 1.43 -4.81 18.85
C SER A 294 1.22 -5.92 17.81
N LEU A 295 2.29 -6.36 17.13
CA LEU A 295 2.20 -7.35 16.05
C LEU A 295 2.61 -8.77 16.48
N HIS A 296 3.18 -8.93 17.68
CA HIS A 296 3.60 -10.19 18.28
C HIS A 296 4.62 -10.97 17.44
N LEU A 297 5.54 -10.27 16.80
CA LEU A 297 6.54 -10.85 15.90
C LEU A 297 7.94 -10.27 16.08
N THR A 298 8.92 -10.97 15.53
CA THR A 298 10.29 -10.48 15.26
C THR A 298 10.62 -10.66 13.78
N CYS A 299 11.62 -9.94 13.30
CA CYS A 299 12.07 -10.01 11.90
C CYS A 299 13.56 -10.37 11.84
N PRO A 300 13.95 -11.65 11.86
CA PRO A 300 15.35 -12.07 11.86
C PRO A 300 16.06 -11.83 10.51
N GLY A 301 15.32 -11.58 9.44
CA GLY A 301 15.89 -11.32 8.12
C GLY A 301 14.85 -11.27 7.02
N SER A 302 15.32 -11.41 5.78
CA SER A 302 14.50 -11.36 4.56
C SER A 302 14.84 -12.51 3.63
N VAL A 303 13.89 -12.89 2.78
CA VAL A 303 14.07 -13.89 1.72
C VAL A 303 14.00 -13.22 0.36
N ARG A 304 14.85 -13.69 -0.57
CA ARG A 304 14.72 -13.40 -2.00
C ARG A 304 13.76 -14.42 -2.62
N ASN A 305 12.74 -13.92 -3.30
CA ASN A 305 11.65 -14.73 -3.83
C ASN A 305 11.81 -15.07 -5.31
N ASP A 306 12.93 -14.73 -5.94
CA ASP A 306 13.17 -14.91 -7.38
C ASP A 306 13.09 -16.36 -7.86
N SER A 307 13.17 -17.32 -6.95
CA SER A 307 13.03 -18.76 -7.21
C SER A 307 11.73 -19.38 -6.65
N LEU A 308 10.93 -18.62 -5.90
CA LEU A 308 9.73 -19.13 -5.23
C LEU A 308 8.48 -18.88 -6.08
N SER A 309 7.87 -19.92 -6.63
CA SER A 309 6.67 -19.78 -7.46
C SER A 309 5.37 -19.55 -6.65
N THR A 310 5.34 -20.00 -5.40
CA THR A 310 4.15 -19.92 -4.54
C THR A 310 4.52 -19.74 -3.08
N PHE A 311 3.69 -19.03 -2.33
CA PHE A 311 3.67 -19.07 -0.87
C PHE A 311 2.56 -20.01 -0.40
N THR A 312 2.56 -20.37 0.88
CA THR A 312 1.53 -21.25 1.45
C THR A 312 0.98 -20.68 2.74
N GLY A 313 -0.28 -20.99 3.05
CA GLY A 313 -0.94 -20.56 4.28
C GLY A 313 -2.44 -20.75 4.20
N LEU A 314 -3.12 -20.90 5.33
CA LEU A 314 -4.59 -21.06 5.38
C LEU A 314 -5.11 -22.25 4.53
N ASN A 315 -4.31 -23.31 4.37
CA ASN A 315 -4.56 -24.43 3.45
C ASN A 315 -4.66 -24.05 1.96
N LEU A 316 -4.03 -22.93 1.56
CA LEU A 316 -3.99 -22.43 0.20
C LEU A 316 -2.55 -22.40 -0.32
N ASN A 317 -2.41 -22.61 -1.64
CA ASN A 317 -1.22 -22.22 -2.39
C ASN A 317 -1.47 -20.83 -2.96
N LEU A 318 -0.57 -19.89 -2.67
CA LEU A 318 -0.71 -18.48 -3.01
C LEU A 318 0.24 -18.15 -4.16
N PRO A 319 -0.23 -18.10 -5.41
CA PRO A 319 0.59 -17.61 -6.51
C PRO A 319 0.82 -16.10 -6.31
N VAL A 320 2.05 -15.65 -6.54
CA VAL A 320 2.44 -14.27 -6.24
C VAL A 320 3.23 -13.63 -7.37
N TYR A 321 3.06 -12.33 -7.55
CA TYR A 321 3.92 -11.51 -8.39
C TYR A 321 5.28 -11.27 -7.70
N ASN A 322 6.21 -12.22 -7.81
CA ASN A 322 7.54 -12.20 -7.19
C ASN A 322 8.68 -11.78 -8.13
N LEU A 323 8.41 -11.74 -9.45
CA LEU A 323 9.37 -11.34 -10.49
C LEU A 323 8.90 -10.09 -11.24
N PRO A 324 9.81 -9.22 -11.70
CA PRO A 324 9.46 -8.08 -12.56
C PRO A 324 8.63 -8.51 -13.77
N ASN A 325 7.48 -7.87 -13.95
CA ASN A 325 6.48 -8.20 -14.96
C ASN A 325 5.72 -6.93 -15.37
N ALA A 326 4.85 -7.03 -16.38
CA ALA A 326 4.13 -5.89 -16.93
C ALA A 326 2.78 -5.58 -16.23
N GLU A 327 2.33 -6.46 -15.34
CA GLU A 327 0.97 -6.45 -14.77
C GLU A 327 0.91 -5.82 -13.38
N HIS A 328 1.85 -6.17 -12.50
CA HIS A 328 1.84 -5.75 -11.09
C HIS A 328 3.27 -5.59 -10.57
N PHE A 329 3.49 -4.69 -9.60
CA PHE A 329 4.80 -4.59 -8.94
C PHE A 329 5.20 -5.94 -8.31
N ALA A 330 6.50 -6.20 -8.26
CA ALA A 330 7.02 -7.48 -7.81
C ALA A 330 7.48 -7.46 -6.35
N CYS A 331 7.02 -8.40 -5.53
CA CYS A 331 7.53 -8.64 -4.18
C CYS A 331 8.78 -9.55 -4.22
N ASN A 332 9.86 -9.07 -4.83
CA ASN A 332 11.10 -9.84 -5.05
C ASN A 332 11.90 -10.11 -3.76
N VAL A 333 11.76 -9.24 -2.76
CA VAL A 333 12.31 -9.40 -1.40
C VAL A 333 11.17 -9.22 -0.40
N THR A 334 11.12 -10.10 0.60
CA THR A 334 10.08 -10.09 1.63
C THR A 334 10.66 -10.44 3.00
N ASP A 335 10.05 -9.93 4.05
CA ASP A 335 10.46 -10.19 5.43
C ASP A 335 10.13 -11.62 5.86
N VAL A 336 11.06 -12.23 6.60
CA VAL A 336 10.77 -13.42 7.42
C VAL A 336 10.23 -12.93 8.75
N LEU A 337 9.02 -13.33 9.10
CA LEU A 337 8.34 -12.89 10.32
C LEU A 337 8.23 -14.07 11.28
N GLU A 338 8.89 -14.01 12.43
CA GLU A 338 8.83 -15.09 13.42
C GLU A 338 7.91 -14.72 14.59
N PRO A 339 7.04 -15.64 15.04
CA PRO A 339 6.11 -15.36 16.14
C PRO A 339 6.85 -15.23 17.48
N THR A 340 6.38 -14.28 18.29
CA THR A 340 6.72 -14.21 19.72
C THR A 340 5.67 -14.94 20.58
N ALA A 341 5.83 -14.93 21.91
CA ALA A 341 4.96 -15.66 22.82
C ALA A 341 3.46 -15.35 22.62
N GLY A 342 2.66 -16.41 22.41
CA GLY A 342 1.22 -16.33 22.20
C GLY A 342 0.79 -16.14 20.74
N ALA A 343 1.73 -15.95 19.81
CA ALA A 343 1.48 -15.91 18.37
C ALA A 343 1.96 -17.20 17.69
N PHE A 344 1.57 -17.40 16.43
CA PHE A 344 1.96 -18.55 15.61
C PHE A 344 2.14 -18.16 14.14
N SER A 345 2.92 -18.96 13.42
CA SER A 345 3.09 -18.79 11.96
C SER A 345 1.83 -19.25 11.24
N ALA A 346 1.20 -18.36 10.47
CA ALA A 346 0.01 -18.65 9.66
C ALA A 346 0.32 -18.85 8.17
N PHE A 347 1.48 -18.38 7.71
CA PHE A 347 1.94 -18.46 6.33
C PHE A 347 3.41 -18.88 6.27
N ALA A 348 3.82 -19.45 5.14
CA ALA A 348 5.21 -19.80 4.89
C ALA A 348 5.63 -19.55 3.43
N TYR A 349 6.91 -19.24 3.25
CA TYR A 349 7.53 -19.11 1.94
C TYR A 349 7.86 -20.49 1.36
N GLY A 350 7.51 -20.70 0.08
CA GLY A 350 7.67 -21.99 -0.59
C GLY A 350 6.98 -23.14 0.15
N ASN A 351 7.66 -24.28 0.25
CA ASN A 351 7.14 -25.49 0.91
C ASN A 351 7.38 -25.52 2.43
N GLY A 352 7.35 -24.37 3.11
CA GLY A 352 7.49 -24.30 4.57
C GLY A 352 8.88 -23.95 5.09
N GLY A 353 9.75 -23.35 4.27
CA GLY A 353 11.14 -23.07 4.66
C GLY A 353 11.32 -21.93 5.66
N TYR A 354 10.48 -20.90 5.57
CA TYR A 354 10.52 -19.71 6.42
C TYR A 354 9.10 -19.20 6.67
N SER A 355 8.84 -18.62 7.85
CA SER A 355 7.53 -18.03 8.14
C SER A 355 7.32 -16.75 7.33
N ALA A 356 6.18 -16.67 6.66
CA ALA A 356 5.76 -15.55 5.81
C ALA A 356 4.64 -14.70 6.43
N GLY A 357 4.19 -15.06 7.64
CA GLY A 357 3.15 -14.31 8.32
C GLY A 357 2.80 -14.87 9.69
N VAL A 358 2.53 -13.97 10.62
CA VAL A 358 2.32 -14.25 12.04
C VAL A 358 0.91 -13.84 12.46
N ALA A 359 0.22 -14.75 13.14
CA ALA A 359 -1.10 -14.55 13.71
C ALA A 359 -1.04 -14.56 15.24
N TYR A 360 -1.76 -13.65 15.88
CA TYR A 360 -1.92 -13.58 17.32
C TYR A 360 -3.41 -13.64 17.69
N ASP A 361 -3.78 -14.60 18.54
CA ASP A 361 -5.14 -14.76 19.07
C ASP A 361 -5.22 -14.29 20.53
N GLY A 362 -5.32 -12.98 20.71
CA GLY A 362 -5.47 -12.38 22.02
C GLY A 362 -6.92 -12.42 22.54
N PRO A 363 -7.11 -12.29 23.87
CA PRO A 363 -8.46 -12.21 24.45
C PRO A 363 -9.19 -10.94 24.04
N LYS A 364 -8.47 -9.81 23.91
CA LYS A 364 -9.03 -8.47 23.61
C LYS A 364 -8.99 -8.09 22.13
N ASN A 365 -7.95 -8.50 21.40
CA ASN A 365 -7.74 -8.18 19.99
C ASN A 365 -7.03 -9.34 19.29
N ARG A 366 -7.06 -9.33 17.95
CA ARG A 366 -6.28 -10.25 17.12
C ARG A 366 -5.39 -9.45 16.16
N SER A 367 -4.24 -9.98 15.82
CA SER A 367 -3.41 -9.42 14.74
C SER A 367 -3.01 -10.51 13.77
N LEU A 368 -2.93 -10.14 12.49
CA LEU A 368 -2.37 -10.97 11.44
C LEU A 368 -1.46 -10.09 10.59
N THR A 369 -0.18 -10.45 10.52
CA THR A 369 0.81 -9.72 9.71
C THR A 369 1.35 -10.63 8.62
N LEU A 370 1.30 -10.18 7.36
CA LEU A 370 1.93 -10.82 6.21
C LEU A 370 3.26 -10.13 5.90
N GLY A 371 4.32 -10.91 5.73
CA GLY A 371 5.65 -10.43 5.30
C GLY A 371 5.72 -10.12 3.80
N PHE A 372 4.59 -10.19 3.11
CA PHE A 372 4.44 -9.87 1.69
C PHE A 372 3.12 -9.08 1.47
N PRO A 373 3.03 -8.29 0.38
CA PRO A 373 1.82 -7.55 0.02
C PRO A 373 0.69 -8.50 -0.35
N PHE A 374 -0.49 -8.35 0.24
CA PHE A 374 -1.65 -9.18 -0.08
C PHE A 374 -2.11 -8.98 -1.53
N GLU A 375 -1.98 -7.76 -2.06
CA GLU A 375 -2.26 -7.42 -3.46
C GLU A 375 -1.36 -8.16 -4.45
N CYS A 376 -0.18 -8.63 -4.03
CA CYS A 376 0.68 -9.47 -4.87
C CYS A 376 0.15 -10.89 -5.08
N ILE A 377 -0.87 -11.35 -4.35
CA ILE A 377 -1.55 -12.63 -4.64
C ILE A 377 -2.25 -12.50 -5.98
N SER A 378 -1.71 -13.16 -7.02
CA SER A 378 -2.04 -12.87 -8.41
C SER A 378 -3.43 -13.38 -8.83
N ASP A 379 -3.92 -14.44 -8.17
CA ASP A 379 -5.24 -15.00 -8.44
C ASP A 379 -6.32 -14.38 -7.53
N ALA A 380 -7.32 -13.75 -8.14
CA ALA A 380 -8.39 -13.06 -7.41
C ALA A 380 -9.31 -13.99 -6.60
N GLN A 381 -9.52 -15.23 -7.03
CA GLN A 381 -10.33 -16.21 -6.30
C GLN A 381 -9.57 -16.71 -5.07
N ILE A 382 -8.29 -17.04 -5.22
CA ILE A 382 -7.41 -17.42 -4.11
C ILE A 382 -7.27 -16.26 -3.13
N ARG A 383 -7.11 -15.02 -3.62
CA ARG A 383 -7.07 -13.80 -2.80
C ARG A 383 -8.36 -13.64 -1.97
N THR A 384 -9.53 -13.91 -2.56
CA THR A 384 -10.83 -13.90 -1.85
C THR A 384 -10.92 -15.00 -0.80
N GLN A 385 -10.45 -16.21 -1.09
CA GLN A 385 -10.43 -17.33 -0.14
C GLN A 385 -9.50 -17.06 1.05
N ALA A 386 -8.30 -16.53 0.78
CA ALA A 386 -7.36 -16.09 1.80
C ALA A 386 -7.99 -15.01 2.69
N MET A 387 -8.55 -13.95 2.09
CA MET A 387 -9.23 -12.88 2.84
C MET A 387 -10.37 -13.40 3.70
N ARG A 388 -11.19 -14.33 3.20
CA ARG A 388 -12.25 -14.96 4.00
C ARG A 388 -11.69 -15.61 5.26
N ALA A 389 -10.66 -16.44 5.13
CA ALA A 389 -10.05 -17.11 6.28
C ALA A 389 -9.39 -16.12 7.25
N MET A 390 -8.76 -15.06 6.74
CA MET A 390 -8.21 -13.97 7.56
C MET A 390 -9.31 -13.23 8.33
N LEU A 391 -10.44 -12.89 7.69
CA LEU A 391 -11.57 -12.20 8.34
C LEU A 391 -12.26 -13.08 9.39
N VAL A 392 -12.46 -14.37 9.11
CA VAL A 392 -12.98 -15.34 10.09
C VAL A 392 -12.11 -15.37 11.34
N PHE A 393 -10.78 -15.40 11.15
CA PHE A 393 -9.85 -15.28 12.25
C PHE A 393 -9.95 -13.91 12.94
N LEU A 394 -9.72 -12.80 12.25
CA LEU A 394 -9.58 -11.49 12.88
C LEU A 394 -10.84 -10.97 13.57
N LEU A 395 -12.01 -11.30 13.03
CA LEU A 395 -13.32 -10.81 13.49
C LEU A 395 -14.17 -11.87 14.21
N ARG A 396 -13.65 -13.10 14.39
CA ARG A 396 -14.40 -14.22 15.00
C ARG A 396 -15.75 -14.47 14.31
N LEU A 397 -15.79 -14.33 12.98
CA LEU A 397 -16.99 -14.61 12.21
C LEU A 397 -17.32 -16.12 12.27
N PRO A 398 -18.61 -16.51 12.22
CA PRO A 398 -18.98 -17.90 12.08
C PRO A 398 -18.40 -18.46 10.75
N GLN A 399 -17.95 -19.72 10.79
CA GLN A 399 -17.39 -20.42 9.62
C GLN A 399 -18.44 -20.70 8.54
#